data_AF-A0AAW7XLP2-F1
#
_entry.id   AF-A0AAW7XLP2-F1
#
_cell.length_a   1.000
_cell.length_b   1.000
_cell.length_c   1.000
_cell.angle_alpha   90.00
_cell.angle_beta   90.00
_cell.angle_gamma   90.00
#
_symmetry.space_group_name_H-M   'P 1'
#
loop_
_entity.id
_entity.type
_entity.pdbx_description
1 polymer ?
#
loop_
_entity_poly.entity_id
_entity_poly.type
_entity_poly.pdbx_seq_one_letter_code
_entity_poly.pdbx_strand_id
1 'polypeptide(L)'
;MEDLDFRVYNRRRGSTIGYTISKTSEGWYISYIAINGNCSPDGNPFFYKNFNQDYINYPSGFGNQLEYLWEKIDNEEIDRDEAQEKLQELADWVSFCEKSTPIWEGWN
;
A
#
# COMPACT_ATOMS: atom_id res chain seq x y z
N MET A 1 -0.04 10.45 14.84
CA MET A 1 -1.16 9.62 14.36
C MET A 1 -0.87 8.20 14.79
N GLU A 2 -1.88 7.45 15.21
CA GLU A 2 -1.75 6.02 15.49
C GLU A 2 -1.49 5.23 14.20
N ASP A 3 -1.03 4.00 14.34
CA ASP A 3 -0.79 3.11 13.21
C ASP A 3 -2.09 2.76 12.48
N LEU A 4 -1.98 2.62 11.17
CA LEU A 4 -3.02 2.25 10.22
C LEU A 4 -2.67 0.91 9.58
N ASP A 5 -3.68 0.14 9.20
CA ASP A 5 -3.54 -1.13 8.53
C ASP A 5 -3.63 -0.99 7.00
N PHE A 6 -2.82 -1.75 6.28
CA PHE A 6 -2.88 -1.85 4.82
C PHE A 6 -2.81 -3.31 4.40
N ARG A 7 -3.96 -3.89 3.98
CA ARG A 7 -4.08 -5.34 3.75
C ARG A 7 -4.23 -5.66 2.26
N VAL A 8 -3.24 -6.34 1.69
CA VAL A 8 -3.20 -6.68 0.26
C VAL A 8 -3.18 -8.18 0.01
N TYR A 9 -3.88 -8.62 -1.04
CA TYR A 9 -3.77 -9.99 -1.53
C TYR A 9 -2.39 -10.24 -2.14
N ASN A 10 -1.79 -11.36 -1.77
CA ASN A 10 -0.54 -11.84 -2.33
C ASN A 10 -0.75 -13.21 -2.98
N ARG A 11 -0.63 -13.29 -4.32
CA ARG A 11 -0.81 -14.55 -5.05
C ARG A 11 0.21 -15.60 -4.67
N ARG A 12 1.48 -15.21 -4.54
CA ARG A 12 2.60 -16.11 -4.19
C ARG A 12 2.34 -16.89 -2.89
N ARG A 13 1.65 -16.29 -1.93
CA ARG A 13 1.29 -16.91 -0.64
C ARG A 13 -0.14 -17.46 -0.61
N GLY A 14 -0.96 -17.17 -1.63
CA GLY A 14 -2.37 -17.53 -1.68
C GLY A 14 -3.21 -16.89 -0.55
N SER A 15 -2.77 -15.75 0.00
CA SER A 15 -3.37 -15.14 1.20
C SER A 15 -3.26 -13.61 1.19
N THR A 16 -4.02 -12.97 2.08
CA THR A 16 -3.89 -11.52 2.34
C THR A 16 -2.80 -11.29 3.38
N ILE A 17 -1.87 -10.40 3.08
CA ILE A 17 -0.82 -9.92 3.99
C ILE A 17 -1.16 -8.50 4.47
N GLY A 18 -0.69 -8.12 5.65
CA GLY A 18 -0.88 -6.79 6.21
C GLY A 18 0.45 -6.07 6.42
N TYR A 19 0.48 -4.79 6.04
CA TYR A 19 1.50 -3.84 6.46
C TYR A 19 0.93 -2.94 7.54
N THR A 20 1.78 -2.54 8.48
CA THR A 20 1.47 -1.46 9.43
C THR A 20 2.06 -0.17 8.88
N ILE A 21 1.25 0.89 8.85
CA ILE A 21 1.58 2.14 8.19
C ILE A 21 1.34 3.31 9.13
N SER A 22 2.30 4.21 9.21
CA SER A 22 2.19 5.41 10.04
C SER A 22 2.42 6.64 9.17
N LYS A 23 1.56 7.65 9.28
CA LYS A 23 1.79 8.95 8.65
C LYS A 23 2.93 9.68 9.35
N THR A 24 3.85 10.22 8.56
CA THR A 24 4.96 11.09 9.01
C THR A 24 4.80 12.49 8.42
N SER A 25 5.63 13.44 8.84
CA SER A 25 5.65 14.79 8.26
C SER A 25 6.20 14.86 6.83
N GLU A 26 6.89 13.81 6.36
CA GLU A 26 7.54 13.78 5.05
C GLU A 26 6.95 12.71 4.11
N GLY A 27 5.88 12.02 4.54
CA GLY A 27 5.28 10.89 3.82
C GLY A 27 4.85 9.79 4.78
N TRP A 28 5.20 8.55 4.48
CA TRP A 28 4.75 7.36 5.23
C TRP A 28 5.90 6.60 5.86
N TYR A 29 5.69 5.97 7.00
CA TYR A 29 6.54 4.88 7.46
C TYR A 29 5.79 3.57 7.24
N ILE A 30 6.40 2.63 6.53
CA ILE A 30 5.86 1.28 6.35
C ILE A 30 6.64 0.29 7.20
N SER A 31 5.90 -0.62 7.85
CA SER A 31 6.43 -1.72 8.63
C SER A 31 5.86 -3.06 8.14
N TYR A 32 6.76 -3.96 7.76
CA TYR A 32 6.49 -5.35 7.43
C TYR A 32 7.69 -6.26 7.78
N ILE A 33 7.52 -7.58 7.69
CA ILE A 33 8.48 -8.59 8.19
C ILE A 33 9.95 -8.30 7.83
N ALA A 34 10.24 -7.91 6.58
CA ALA A 34 11.60 -7.77 6.09
C ALA A 34 11.95 -6.37 5.54
N ILE A 35 10.97 -5.61 5.04
CA ILE A 35 11.19 -4.34 4.36
C ILE A 35 10.39 -3.26 5.07
N ASN A 36 11.13 -2.38 5.75
CA ASN A 36 10.63 -1.31 6.60
C ASN A 36 11.31 0.00 6.22
N GLY A 37 10.61 1.13 6.40
CA GLY A 37 11.28 2.43 6.30
C GLY A 37 10.37 3.59 5.94
N ASN A 38 10.98 4.78 5.98
CA ASN A 38 10.33 6.03 5.57
C ASN A 38 10.21 6.10 4.04
N CYS A 39 9.05 6.56 3.61
CA CYS A 39 8.67 6.78 2.23
C CYS A 39 8.24 8.23 2.03
N SER A 40 8.39 8.74 0.81
CA SER A 40 7.68 9.93 0.34
C SER A 40 6.15 9.70 0.32
N PRO A 41 5.34 10.76 0.18
CA PRO A 41 3.88 10.66 0.17
C PRO A 41 3.32 9.68 -0.87
N ASP A 42 4.00 9.53 -2.01
CA ASP A 42 3.68 8.58 -3.09
C ASP A 42 4.08 7.12 -2.81
N GLY A 43 4.64 6.84 -1.63
CA GLY A 43 5.04 5.51 -1.18
C GLY A 43 6.45 5.09 -1.59
N ASN A 44 7.22 5.94 -2.28
CA ASN A 44 8.59 5.62 -2.64
C ASN A 44 9.55 5.66 -1.43
N PRO A 45 10.46 4.69 -1.27
CA PRO A 45 10.63 3.50 -2.09
C PRO A 45 9.92 2.26 -1.51
N PHE A 46 9.52 2.26 -0.23
CA PHE A 46 9.32 1.01 0.49
C PHE A 46 7.97 0.33 0.27
N PHE A 47 6.93 1.03 -0.17
CA PHE A 47 5.74 0.34 -0.70
C PHE A 47 6.10 -0.52 -1.91
N TYR A 48 6.77 0.09 -2.89
CA TYR A 48 7.16 -0.59 -4.12
C TYR A 48 8.20 -1.69 -3.88
N LYS A 49 9.13 -1.49 -2.95
CA LYS A 49 10.05 -2.56 -2.54
C LYS A 49 9.32 -3.75 -1.93
N ASN A 50 8.32 -3.53 -1.07
CA ASN A 50 7.49 -4.62 -0.53
C ASN A 50 6.72 -5.33 -1.65
N PHE A 51 6.03 -4.59 -2.52
CA PHE A 51 5.29 -5.18 -3.64
C PHE A 51 6.19 -6.00 -4.57
N ASN A 52 7.36 -5.47 -4.94
CA ASN A 52 8.31 -6.16 -5.81
C ASN A 52 8.90 -7.43 -5.15
N GLN A 53 9.23 -7.36 -3.86
CA GLN A 53 9.76 -8.51 -3.12
C GLN A 53 8.77 -9.68 -3.06
N ASP A 54 7.49 -9.35 -2.92
CA ASP A 54 6.40 -10.31 -2.79
C ASP A 54 5.70 -10.61 -4.14
N TYR A 55 6.22 -10.08 -5.26
CA TYR A 55 5.71 -10.22 -6.64
C TYR A 55 4.24 -9.80 -6.80
N ILE A 56 3.83 -8.74 -6.09
CA ILE A 56 2.47 -8.20 -6.17
C ILE A 56 2.41 -7.23 -7.35
N ASN A 57 1.49 -7.47 -8.29
CA ASN A 57 1.13 -6.51 -9.32
C ASN A 57 0.25 -5.42 -8.72
N TYR A 58 0.54 -4.17 -9.08
CA TYR A 58 -0.16 -3.01 -8.57
C TYR A 58 -0.48 -2.04 -9.71
N PRO A 59 -1.54 -1.24 -9.57
CA PRO A 59 -1.94 -0.28 -10.58
C PRO A 59 -0.95 0.89 -10.67
N SER A 60 -0.73 1.40 -11.89
CA SER A 60 0.22 2.49 -12.15
C SER A 60 -0.11 3.79 -11.43
N GLY A 61 -1.39 4.01 -11.09
CA GLY A 61 -1.85 5.20 -10.37
C GLY A 61 -1.79 5.10 -8.84
N PHE A 62 -1.27 4.00 -8.28
CA PHE A 62 -1.23 3.78 -6.82
C PHE A 62 -0.54 4.93 -6.08
N GLY A 63 0.66 5.32 -6.51
CA GLY A 63 1.42 6.39 -5.86
C GLY A 63 0.71 7.73 -5.83
N ASN A 64 0.09 8.13 -6.96
CA ASN A 64 -0.65 9.39 -7.04
C ASN A 64 -1.84 9.44 -6.06
N GLN A 65 -2.55 8.32 -5.92
CA GLN A 65 -3.69 8.25 -5.00
C GLN A 65 -3.24 8.21 -3.54
N LEU A 66 -2.10 7.54 -3.27
CA LEU A 66 -1.50 7.50 -1.94
C LEU A 66 -0.98 8.88 -1.49
N GLU A 67 -0.35 9.62 -2.41
CA GLU A 67 0.10 11.00 -2.18
C GLU A 67 -1.08 11.92 -1.90
N TYR A 68 -2.13 11.85 -2.72
CA TYR A 68 -3.34 12.63 -2.49
C TYR A 68 -3.98 12.32 -1.12
N LEU A 69 -4.03 11.05 -0.72
CA LEU A 69 -4.51 10.67 0.61
C LEU A 69 -3.63 11.25 1.73
N TRP A 70 -2.31 11.21 1.55
CA TRP A 70 -1.37 11.79 2.50
C TRP A 70 -1.60 13.29 2.68
N GLU A 71 -1.79 14.04 1.59
CA GLU A 71 -2.09 15.47 1.62
C GLU A 71 -3.39 15.77 2.37
N LYS A 72 -4.44 14.96 2.17
CA LYS A 72 -5.71 15.12 2.92
C LYS A 72 -5.53 14.95 4.42
N ILE A 73 -4.70 14.00 4.82
CA ILE A 73 -4.36 13.77 6.22
C ILE A 73 -3.52 14.94 6.76
N ASP A 74 -2.54 15.40 5.98
CA ASP A 74 -1.64 16.49 6.38
C ASP A 74 -2.37 17.83 6.55
N ASN A 75 -3.35 18.10 5.69
CA ASN A 75 -4.19 19.29 5.74
C ASN A 75 -5.32 19.20 6.79
N GLU A 76 -5.35 18.14 7.61
CA GLU A 76 -6.42 17.88 8.60
C GLU A 76 -7.84 17.84 7.99
N GLU A 77 -7.94 17.46 6.70
CA GLU A 77 -9.23 17.41 5.99
C GLU A 77 -10.03 16.13 6.28
N ILE A 78 -9.34 15.07 6.70
CA ILE A 78 -9.94 13.79 7.07
C ILE A 78 -9.40 13.32 8.41
N ASP A 79 -10.21 12.56 9.14
CA ASP A 79 -9.80 11.95 10.40
C ASP A 79 -9.12 10.58 10.20
N ARG A 80 -8.75 9.95 11.32
CA ARG A 80 -8.06 8.66 11.32
C ARG A 80 -8.92 7.54 10.72
N ASP A 81 -10.21 7.52 11.01
CA ASP A 81 -11.09 6.42 10.60
C ASP A 81 -11.37 6.50 9.10
N GLU A 82 -11.59 7.71 8.59
CA GLU A 82 -11.67 7.95 7.14
C GLU A 82 -10.33 7.66 6.44
N ALA A 83 -9.18 8.02 7.04
CA ALA A 83 -7.86 7.68 6.51
C ALA A 83 -7.65 6.16 6.43
N GLN A 84 -8.08 5.41 7.46
CA GLN A 84 -8.00 3.94 7.49
C GLN A 84 -8.86 3.31 6.39
N GLU A 85 -10.08 3.81 6.18
CA GLU A 85 -10.97 3.33 5.13
C GLU A 85 -10.35 3.54 3.75
N LYS A 86 -9.88 4.76 3.46
CA LYS A 86 -9.25 5.09 2.15
C LYS A 86 -7.94 4.34 1.90
N LEU A 87 -7.12 4.13 2.93
CA LEU A 87 -5.93 3.28 2.79
C LEU A 87 -6.30 1.84 2.41
N GLN A 88 -7.36 1.29 3.00
CA GLN A 88 -7.82 -0.05 2.67
C GLN A 88 -8.43 -0.10 1.26
N GLU A 89 -9.13 0.95 0.80
CA GLU A 89 -9.58 1.05 -0.60
C GLU A 89 -8.41 0.98 -1.59
N LEU A 90 -7.30 1.67 -1.30
CA LEU A 90 -6.07 1.57 -2.11
C LEU A 90 -5.46 0.16 -2.07
N ALA A 91 -5.47 -0.48 -0.91
CA ALA A 91 -5.00 -1.86 -0.75
C ALA A 91 -5.89 -2.86 -1.51
N ASP A 92 -7.20 -2.63 -1.54
CA ASP A 92 -8.16 -3.43 -2.30
C ASP A 92 -7.97 -3.25 -3.80
N TRP A 93 -7.64 -2.04 -4.26
CA TRP A 93 -7.30 -1.78 -5.65
C TRP A 93 -6.02 -2.51 -6.10
N VAL A 94 -4.97 -2.50 -5.26
CA VAL A 94 -3.77 -3.32 -5.46
C VAL A 94 -4.14 -4.80 -5.53
N SER A 95 -4.95 -5.27 -4.58
CA SER A 95 -5.40 -6.67 -4.53
C SER A 95 -6.21 -7.07 -5.77
N PHE A 96 -7.04 -6.17 -6.29
CA PHE A 96 -7.80 -6.39 -7.51
C PHE A 96 -6.88 -6.49 -8.74
N CYS A 97 -5.90 -5.60 -8.85
CA CYS A 97 -4.88 -5.66 -9.91
C CYS A 97 -4.12 -6.99 -9.86
N GLU A 98 -3.67 -7.39 -8.68
CA GLU A 98 -2.98 -8.66 -8.48
C GLU A 98 -3.85 -9.87 -8.83
N LYS A 99 -5.12 -9.91 -8.39
CA LYS A 99 -6.03 -11.02 -8.68
C LYS A 99 -6.43 -11.11 -10.16
N SER A 100 -6.53 -9.98 -10.83
CA SER A 100 -6.94 -9.91 -12.25
C SER A 100 -5.78 -10.18 -13.22
N THR A 101 -4.55 -10.31 -12.73
CA THR A 101 -3.38 -10.63 -13.56
C THR A 101 -3.57 -12.00 -14.25
N PRO A 102 -3.52 -12.07 -15.60
CA PRO A 102 -3.63 -13.33 -16.34
C PRO A 102 -2.60 -14.36 -15.87
N ILE A 103 -2.96 -15.65 -15.96
CA ILE A 103 -2.06 -16.77 -15.66
C ILE A 103 -1.73 -17.47 -16.98
N TRP A 104 -0.45 -17.55 -17.29
CA TRP A 104 0.06 -18.22 -18.48
C TRP A 104 1.03 -19.33 -18.08
N GLU A 105 0.76 -20.52 -18.59
CA GLU A 105 1.60 -21.70 -18.34
C GLU A 105 3.06 -21.42 -18.73
N GLY A 106 3.99 -21.67 -17.80
CA GLY A 106 5.43 -21.46 -17.99
C GLY A 106 5.92 -20.02 -17.80
N TRP A 107 5.05 -19.07 -17.45
CA TRP A 107 5.42 -17.68 -17.19
C TRP A 107 5.14 -17.25 -15.74
N ASN A 108 3.87 -17.33 -15.29
CA ASN A 108 3.43 -16.81 -14.00
C ASN A 108 2.29 -17.61 -13.36
#